data_AF-A0A3E1P2S7-F1
#
_entry.id   AF-A0A3E1P2S7-F1
#
_cell.length_a   1.000
_cell.length_b   1.000
_cell.length_c   1.000
_cell.angle_alpha   90.00
_cell.angle_beta   90.00
_cell.angle_gamma   90.00
#
_symmetry.space_group_name_H-M   'P 1'
#
loop_
_entity.id
_entity.type
_entity.pdbx_description
1 polymer ?
#
loop_
_entity_poly.entity_id
_entity_poly.type
_entity_poly.pdbx_seq_one_letter_code
_entity_poly.pdbx_strand_id
1 'polypeptide(L)'
;MFVKLDFEKVYQVEFEKRNEGFFYTVLRNGKKKRIKIQIADKPQPLLDGAYNLAYGPVDRKGRIRDTVSVKHADYSMVFSTILKFAKAYLEWYPYRMVGLDGSTNSRAYVYFRMIKQNYDFLSERFDMYGIKYYMRVKRKGPELFENPFDTSDVACRYYELLKDELYNNKDLEKMFNYFIFKNKEKYD
;
A
#
# COMPACT_ATOMS: atom_id res chain seq x y z
N MET A 1 2.05 -14.31 -10.16
CA MET A 1 0.98 -14.28 -9.14
C MET A 1 -0.12 -13.39 -9.66
N PHE A 2 -1.36 -13.87 -9.67
CA PHE A 2 -2.53 -13.10 -10.07
C PHE A 2 -3.34 -12.79 -8.80
N VAL A 3 -3.68 -11.52 -8.61
CA VAL A 3 -4.47 -11.04 -7.46
C VAL A 3 -5.76 -10.48 -8.00
N LYS A 4 -6.90 -11.00 -7.57
CA LYS A 4 -8.23 -10.50 -7.94
C LYS A 4 -8.92 -9.98 -6.70
N LEU A 5 -9.09 -8.67 -6.60
CA LEU A 5 -9.69 -8.03 -5.44
C LEU A 5 -11.20 -8.25 -5.41
N ASP A 6 -11.72 -8.47 -4.20
CA ASP A 6 -13.14 -8.67 -3.92
C ASP A 6 -13.41 -8.31 -2.46
N PHE A 7 -14.08 -7.19 -2.21
CA PHE A 7 -14.35 -6.72 -0.85
C PHE A 7 -15.43 -7.55 -0.12
N GLU A 8 -16.10 -8.48 -0.80
CA GLU A 8 -16.97 -9.47 -0.14
C GLU A 8 -16.21 -10.73 0.28
N LYS A 9 -15.00 -10.95 -0.26
CA LYS A 9 -14.12 -12.08 0.08
C LYS A 9 -12.89 -11.60 0.84
N VAL A 10 -13.10 -11.36 2.13
CA VAL A 10 -12.07 -10.86 3.06
C VAL A 10 -11.95 -11.77 4.29
N TYR A 11 -10.80 -11.71 4.96
CA TYR A 11 -10.71 -12.21 6.32
C TYR A 11 -11.45 -11.26 7.26
N GLN A 12 -12.11 -11.81 8.28
CA GLN A 12 -12.69 -11.01 9.34
C GLN A 12 -11.57 -10.28 10.10
N VAL A 13 -11.70 -8.96 10.21
CA VAL A 13 -10.80 -8.10 10.99
C VAL A 13 -11.40 -7.88 12.37
N GLU A 14 -10.65 -8.24 13.39
CA GLU A 14 -10.88 -7.87 14.79
C GLU A 14 -10.30 -6.47 15.01
N PHE A 15 -11.17 -5.46 15.03
CA PHE A 15 -10.76 -4.08 15.25
C PHE A 15 -10.44 -3.86 16.72
N GLU A 16 -9.25 -3.32 17.00
CA GLU A 16 -8.92 -2.78 18.33
C GLU A 16 -9.20 -1.28 18.39
N LYS A 17 -9.01 -0.59 17.25
CA LYS A 17 -9.32 0.83 17.05
C LYS A 17 -9.79 1.05 15.62
N ARG A 18 -10.28 2.25 15.31
CA ARG A 18 -10.64 2.65 13.93
C ARG A 18 -9.47 2.55 12.94
N ASN A 19 -8.23 2.61 13.41
CA ASN A 19 -7.02 2.56 12.58
C ASN A 19 -6.15 1.34 12.86
N GLU A 20 -6.62 0.36 13.65
CA GLU A 20 -5.80 -0.79 14.06
C GLU A 20 -6.66 -2.04 14.26
N GLY A 21 -6.17 -3.19 13.79
CA GLY A 21 -6.82 -4.47 14.02
C GLY A 21 -5.96 -5.67 13.64
N PHE A 22 -6.57 -6.85 13.74
CA PHE A 22 -5.91 -8.12 13.43
C PHE A 22 -6.81 -9.02 12.58
N PHE A 23 -6.20 -9.85 11.75
CA PHE A 23 -6.91 -10.94 11.07
C PHE A 23 -6.01 -12.19 10.99
N TYR A 24 -6.62 -13.35 10.78
CA TYR A 24 -5.90 -14.61 10.57
C TYR A 24 -5.92 -15.01 9.11
N THR A 25 -4.75 -15.07 8.48
CA THR A 25 -4.58 -15.60 7.12
C THR A 25 -4.19 -17.06 7.16
N VAL A 26 -4.46 -17.81 6.07
CA VAL A 26 -3.95 -19.17 5.88
C VAL A 26 -2.66 -19.11 5.05
N LEU A 27 -1.62 -19.81 5.50
CA LEU A 27 -0.36 -19.95 4.78
C LEU A 27 -0.44 -21.11 3.77
N ARG A 28 0.46 -21.16 2.78
CA ARG A 28 0.50 -22.25 1.79
C ARG A 28 0.63 -23.65 2.39
N ASN A 29 1.14 -23.79 3.61
CA ASN A 29 1.23 -25.06 4.34
C ASN A 29 0.00 -25.34 5.21
N GLY A 30 -1.11 -24.62 5.01
CA GLY A 30 -2.36 -24.76 5.76
C GLY A 30 -2.37 -24.12 7.15
N LYS A 31 -1.21 -23.70 7.68
CA LYS A 31 -1.16 -23.08 9.02
C LYS A 31 -1.78 -21.70 9.01
N LYS A 32 -2.52 -21.36 10.07
CA LYS A 32 -3.01 -19.99 10.30
C LYS A 32 -1.87 -19.09 10.78
N LYS A 33 -1.89 -17.83 10.37
CA LYS A 33 -0.95 -16.79 10.82
C LYS A 33 -1.73 -15.53 11.17
N ARG A 34 -1.52 -14.98 12.38
CA ARG A 34 -2.09 -13.70 12.77
C ARG A 34 -1.31 -12.56 12.10
N ILE A 35 -2.04 -11.63 11.50
CA ILE A 35 -1.52 -10.44 10.83
C ILE A 35 -2.14 -9.24 11.51
N LYS A 36 -1.30 -8.30 11.94
CA LYS A 36 -1.73 -6.98 12.37
C LYS A 36 -1.88 -6.09 11.13
N ILE A 37 -2.87 -5.22 11.13
CA ILE A 37 -3.05 -4.14 10.17
C ILE A 37 -3.22 -2.83 10.93
N GLN A 38 -2.52 -1.79 10.50
CA GLN A 38 -2.51 -0.51 11.20
C GLN A 38 -2.29 0.65 10.22
N ILE A 39 -3.09 1.70 10.36
CA ILE A 39 -2.86 2.99 9.73
C ILE A 39 -2.27 3.93 10.78
N ALA A 40 -1.17 4.59 10.46
CA ALA A 40 -0.46 5.47 11.39
C ALA A 40 -1.36 6.57 11.98
N ASP A 41 -1.06 7.01 13.20
CA ASP A 41 -1.79 8.13 13.83
C ASP A 41 -1.36 9.50 13.30
N LYS A 42 -0.18 9.56 12.65
CA LYS A 42 0.41 10.78 12.08
C LYS A 42 0.60 10.61 10.58
N PRO A 43 0.49 11.70 9.80
CA PRO A 43 0.77 11.65 8.37
C PRO A 43 2.25 11.31 8.13
N GLN A 44 2.49 10.70 6.98
CA GLN A 44 3.82 10.38 6.48
C GLN A 44 4.58 11.69 6.23
N PRO A 45 5.82 11.84 6.73
CA PRO A 45 6.58 13.06 6.51
C PRO A 45 6.70 13.41 5.03
N LEU A 46 6.54 14.69 4.72
CA LEU A 46 6.57 15.27 3.36
C LEU A 46 5.38 14.90 2.46
N LEU A 47 4.37 14.17 2.98
CA LEU A 47 3.14 13.85 2.26
C LEU A 47 1.93 14.38 3.05
N ASP A 48 1.44 15.54 2.65
CA ASP A 48 0.32 16.20 3.32
C ASP A 48 -0.93 15.31 3.30
N GLY A 49 -1.40 14.93 4.50
CA GLY A 49 -2.64 14.17 4.67
C GLY A 49 -2.57 12.67 4.37
N ALA A 50 -1.41 12.12 3.99
CA ALA A 50 -1.25 10.68 3.72
C ALA A 50 -0.79 9.91 4.96
N TYR A 51 -1.57 8.95 5.42
CA TYR A 51 -1.28 8.14 6.61
C TYR A 51 -0.85 6.73 6.17
N ASN A 52 0.33 6.29 6.61
CA ASN A 52 0.89 5.02 6.17
C ASN A 52 0.12 3.82 6.75
N LEU A 53 -0.28 2.91 5.88
CA LEU A 53 -0.81 1.60 6.21
C LEU A 53 0.32 0.58 6.24
N ALA A 54 0.50 -0.04 7.40
CA ALA A 54 1.40 -1.16 7.60
C ALA A 54 0.60 -2.43 7.93
N TYR A 55 1.10 -3.57 7.47
CA TYR A 55 0.53 -4.86 7.83
C TYR A 55 1.61 -5.94 7.88
N GLY A 56 1.41 -6.93 8.74
CA GLY A 56 2.32 -8.06 8.89
C GLY A 56 2.24 -8.76 10.25
N PRO A 57 3.03 -9.83 10.45
CA PRO A 57 3.20 -10.43 11.76
C PRO A 57 3.81 -9.42 12.75
N VAL A 58 3.51 -9.57 14.04
CA VAL A 58 4.11 -8.73 15.09
C VAL A 58 5.36 -9.37 15.69
N ASP A 59 6.29 -8.55 16.18
CA ASP A 59 7.39 -8.98 17.04
C ASP A 59 6.95 -9.12 18.52
N ARG A 60 7.90 -9.49 19.40
CA ARG A 60 7.64 -9.63 20.85
C ARG A 60 7.20 -8.33 21.53
N LYS A 61 7.40 -7.18 20.90
CA LYS A 61 7.01 -5.85 21.38
C LYS A 61 5.72 -5.35 20.71
N GLY A 62 5.03 -6.20 19.95
CA GLY A 62 3.79 -5.84 19.25
C GLY A 62 3.99 -4.99 17.98
N ARG A 63 5.23 -4.80 17.53
CA ARG A 63 5.55 -3.99 16.34
C ARG A 63 5.41 -4.84 15.09
N ILE A 64 4.86 -4.26 14.03
CA ILE A 64 4.70 -4.94 12.74
C ILE A 64 6.08 -5.20 12.13
N ARG A 65 6.33 -6.46 11.75
CA ARG A 65 7.48 -6.88 10.94
C ARG A 65 7.10 -6.84 9.47
N ASP A 66 7.08 -5.65 8.90
CA ASP A 66 6.66 -5.37 7.52
C ASP A 66 7.65 -5.89 6.45
N THR A 67 8.90 -6.20 6.81
CA THR A 67 9.88 -6.80 5.88
C THR A 67 9.78 -8.32 5.75
N VAL A 68 8.97 -8.98 6.59
CA VAL A 68 8.84 -10.44 6.57
C VAL A 68 7.98 -10.88 5.39
N SER A 69 8.55 -11.72 4.52
CA SER A 69 7.79 -12.37 3.45
C SER A 69 6.89 -13.46 4.03
N VAL A 70 5.58 -13.22 4.01
CA VAL A 70 4.56 -14.19 4.42
C VAL A 70 4.03 -14.91 3.18
N LYS A 71 4.15 -16.24 3.15
CA LYS A 71 3.67 -17.09 2.06
C LYS A 71 2.19 -17.42 2.25
N HIS A 72 1.34 -16.44 1.97
CA HIS A 72 -0.11 -16.58 2.02
C HIS A 72 -0.59 -17.66 1.03
N ALA A 73 -1.61 -18.42 1.43
CA ALA A 73 -2.33 -19.33 0.54
C ALA A 73 -3.13 -18.53 -0.50
N ASP A 74 -3.80 -17.46 -0.05
CA ASP A 74 -4.62 -16.59 -0.89
C ASP A 74 -4.20 -15.13 -0.72
N TYR A 75 -3.47 -14.60 -1.71
CA TYR A 75 -3.08 -13.19 -1.74
C TYR A 75 -4.23 -12.26 -2.12
N SER A 76 -5.22 -12.74 -2.89
CA SER A 76 -6.43 -11.98 -3.24
C SER A 76 -7.23 -11.63 -2.00
N MET A 77 -7.47 -12.60 -1.13
CA MET A 77 -8.21 -12.39 0.12
C MET A 77 -7.42 -11.48 1.08
N VAL A 78 -6.09 -11.61 1.16
CA VAL A 78 -5.24 -10.74 1.98
C VAL A 78 -5.30 -9.29 1.50
N PHE A 79 -5.06 -9.02 0.22
CA PHE A 79 -5.09 -7.65 -0.30
C PHE A 79 -6.49 -7.04 -0.29
N SER A 80 -7.53 -7.84 -0.52
CA SER A 80 -8.92 -7.39 -0.36
C SER A 80 -9.21 -6.99 1.08
N THR A 81 -8.75 -7.77 2.06
CA THR A 81 -8.88 -7.44 3.49
C THR A 81 -8.19 -6.12 3.82
N ILE A 82 -6.96 -5.95 3.35
CA ILE A 82 -6.15 -4.75 3.61
C ILE A 82 -6.80 -3.50 3.01
N LEU A 83 -7.24 -3.57 1.75
CA LEU A 83 -7.82 -2.41 1.07
C LEU A 83 -9.27 -2.14 1.54
N LYS A 84 -10.03 -3.15 1.96
CA LYS A 84 -11.33 -2.94 2.63
C LYS A 84 -11.16 -2.25 3.97
N PHE A 85 -10.12 -2.62 4.73
CA PHE A 85 -9.77 -1.91 5.97
C PHE A 85 -9.40 -0.44 5.71
N ALA A 86 -8.59 -0.17 4.68
CA ALA A 86 -8.28 1.19 4.26
C ALA A 86 -9.53 1.97 3.84
N LYS A 87 -10.46 1.33 3.11
CA LYS A 87 -11.75 1.93 2.74
C LYS A 87 -12.58 2.34 3.95
N ALA A 88 -12.76 1.44 4.91
CA ALA A 88 -13.50 1.72 6.14
C ALA A 88 -12.88 2.88 6.93
N TYR A 89 -11.54 2.95 7.01
CA TYR A 89 -10.85 4.08 7.62
C TYR A 89 -11.13 5.40 6.90
N LEU A 90 -11.06 5.40 5.57
CA LEU A 90 -11.33 6.59 4.75
C LEU A 90 -12.79 7.03 4.80
N GLU A 91 -13.73 6.13 5.06
CA GLU A 91 -15.14 6.47 5.32
C GLU A 91 -15.30 7.19 6.66
N TRP A 92 -14.53 6.82 7.70
CA TRP A 92 -14.52 7.55 8.97
C TRP A 92 -13.76 8.88 8.91
N TYR A 93 -12.80 9.02 7.99
CA TYR A 93 -11.94 10.18 7.85
C TYR A 93 -11.80 10.61 6.38
N PRO A 94 -12.86 11.21 5.78
CA PRO A 94 -12.96 11.43 4.34
C PRO A 94 -11.90 12.38 3.77
N TYR A 95 -11.34 13.28 4.59
CA TYR A 95 -10.29 14.23 4.18
C TYR A 95 -8.88 13.65 4.25
N ARG A 96 -8.70 12.41 4.74
CA ARG A 96 -7.39 11.76 4.83
C ARG A 96 -7.12 10.95 3.57
N MET A 97 -5.84 10.65 3.38
CA MET A 97 -5.38 9.67 2.41
C MET A 97 -4.70 8.51 3.14
N VAL A 98 -4.75 7.32 2.57
CA VAL A 98 -4.04 6.15 3.09
C VAL A 98 -2.95 5.75 2.10
N GLY A 99 -1.73 5.65 2.58
CA GLY A 99 -0.58 5.25 1.78
C GLY A 99 -0.15 3.82 2.06
N LEU A 100 0.26 3.11 1.01
CA LEU A 100 0.73 1.73 1.05
C LEU A 100 2.20 1.71 0.60
N ASP A 101 3.11 1.59 1.57
CA ASP A 101 4.55 1.55 1.33
C ASP A 101 5.03 0.15 0.92
N GLY A 102 5.59 0.06 -0.29
CA GLY A 102 6.36 -1.08 -0.76
C GLY A 102 7.76 -1.04 -0.18
N SER A 103 7.89 -1.31 1.13
CA SER A 103 9.14 -1.27 1.92
C SER A 103 10.35 -2.01 1.33
N THR A 104 10.14 -2.83 0.29
CA THR A 104 11.16 -3.36 -0.62
C THR A 104 10.70 -3.23 -2.07
N ASN A 105 11.64 -3.17 -3.03
CA ASN A 105 11.31 -3.13 -4.48
C ASN A 105 10.37 -4.28 -4.89
N SER A 106 10.56 -5.47 -4.32
CA SER A 106 9.68 -6.61 -4.60
C SER A 106 8.25 -6.40 -4.10
N ARG A 107 8.05 -5.77 -2.93
CA ARG A 107 6.71 -5.43 -2.41
C ARG A 107 6.06 -4.32 -3.24
N ALA A 108 6.83 -3.27 -3.55
CA ALA A 108 6.39 -2.20 -4.43
C ALA A 108 5.92 -2.74 -5.78
N TYR A 109 6.70 -3.64 -6.39
CA TYR A 109 6.33 -4.29 -7.64
C TYR A 109 5.05 -5.14 -7.52
N VAL A 110 4.89 -5.89 -6.44
CA VAL A 110 3.66 -6.65 -6.18
C VAL A 110 2.45 -5.72 -6.08
N TYR A 111 2.58 -4.59 -5.39
CA TYR A 111 1.48 -3.62 -5.26
C TYR A 111 1.15 -2.97 -6.59
N PHE A 112 2.16 -2.54 -7.35
CA PHE A 112 1.98 -2.00 -8.69
C PHE A 112 1.18 -2.98 -9.57
N ARG A 113 1.61 -4.25 -9.61
CA ARG A 113 0.96 -5.29 -10.40
C ARG A 113 -0.47 -5.54 -9.93
N MET A 114 -0.71 -5.53 -8.62
CA MET A 114 -2.04 -5.70 -8.04
C MET A 114 -2.97 -4.53 -8.36
N ILE A 115 -2.49 -3.28 -8.30
CA ILE A 115 -3.24 -2.09 -8.69
C ILE A 115 -3.58 -2.14 -10.18
N LYS A 116 -2.58 -2.37 -11.04
CA LYS A 116 -2.77 -2.50 -12.50
C LYS A 116 -3.77 -3.59 -12.87
N GLN A 117 -3.71 -4.76 -12.22
CA GLN A 117 -4.62 -5.88 -12.48
C GLN A 117 -6.07 -5.61 -12.04
N ASN A 118 -6.26 -4.75 -11.05
CA ASN A 118 -7.55 -4.49 -10.42
C ASN A 118 -7.98 -3.03 -10.60
N TYR A 119 -7.48 -2.37 -11.65
CA TYR A 119 -7.67 -0.94 -11.85
C TYR A 119 -9.15 -0.55 -11.81
N ASP A 120 -9.98 -1.21 -12.62
CA ASP A 120 -11.40 -0.89 -12.73
C ASP A 120 -12.13 -1.08 -11.39
N PHE A 121 -11.81 -2.15 -10.65
CA PHE A 121 -12.35 -2.37 -9.32
C PHE A 121 -11.94 -1.27 -8.32
N LEU A 122 -10.69 -0.82 -8.38
CA LEU A 122 -10.16 0.17 -7.44
C LEU A 122 -10.59 1.60 -7.78
N SER A 123 -10.63 1.97 -9.06
CA SER A 123 -10.95 3.32 -9.52
C SER A 123 -12.43 3.70 -9.32
N GLU A 124 -13.31 2.71 -9.17
CA GLU A 124 -14.68 2.91 -8.69
C GLU A 124 -14.75 3.34 -7.21
N ARG A 125 -13.70 3.05 -6.43
CA ARG A 125 -13.73 3.14 -4.95
C ARG A 125 -12.78 4.17 -4.38
N PHE A 126 -11.71 4.49 -5.10
CA PHE A 126 -10.63 5.38 -4.68
C PHE A 126 -10.14 6.27 -5.82
N ASP A 127 -9.70 7.47 -5.46
CA ASP A 127 -8.71 8.18 -6.27
C ASP A 127 -7.32 7.65 -5.89
N MET A 128 -6.52 7.31 -6.90
CA MET A 128 -5.26 6.57 -6.71
C MET A 128 -4.07 7.37 -7.21
N TYR A 129 -3.01 7.41 -6.40
CA TYR A 129 -1.77 8.11 -6.76
C TYR A 129 -0.54 7.23 -6.51
N GLY A 130 0.48 7.36 -7.35
CA GLY A 130 1.80 6.80 -7.14
C GLY A 130 2.79 7.90 -6.75
N ILE A 131 3.69 7.59 -5.83
CA ILE A 131 4.82 8.45 -5.48
C ILE A 131 6.12 7.66 -5.60
N LYS A 132 7.12 8.32 -6.21
CA LYS A 132 8.52 7.87 -6.26
C LYS A 132 9.23 8.21 -4.95
N TYR A 133 8.71 7.70 -3.83
CA TYR A 133 9.06 8.11 -2.46
C TYR A 133 10.38 7.47 -1.91
N TYR A 134 10.69 6.20 -2.21
CA TYR A 134 11.79 5.44 -1.55
C TYR A 134 13.14 5.56 -2.23
N MET A 135 13.24 6.11 -3.44
CA MET A 135 14.56 6.30 -4.04
C MET A 135 15.42 7.31 -3.25
N ARG A 136 14.82 8.12 -2.36
CA ARG A 136 15.49 9.33 -1.83
C ARG A 136 15.54 9.46 -0.29
N VAL A 137 14.64 8.87 0.51
CA VAL A 137 14.65 9.05 1.99
C VAL A 137 15.56 8.05 2.74
N LYS A 138 15.84 6.86 2.18
CA LYS A 138 16.66 5.81 2.83
C LYS A 138 18.03 5.51 2.20
N ARG A 139 18.42 6.17 1.10
CA ARG A 139 19.81 6.13 0.60
C ARG A 139 20.70 7.01 1.50
N LYS A 140 20.97 6.55 2.74
CA LYS A 140 22.06 7.06 3.56
C LYS A 140 23.31 6.23 3.25
N GLY A 141 24.25 6.79 2.50
CA GLY A 141 25.56 6.19 2.22
C GLY A 141 26.40 7.06 1.27
N PRO A 142 27.75 7.03 1.36
CA PRO A 142 28.64 7.88 0.57
C PRO A 142 28.65 7.61 -0.94
N GLU A 143 28.00 6.54 -1.41
CA GLU A 143 27.87 6.17 -2.84
C GLU A 143 26.85 7.04 -3.63
N LEU A 144 26.39 8.15 -3.04
CA LEU A 144 25.41 9.08 -3.60
C LEU A 144 25.89 9.84 -4.85
N PHE A 145 27.16 9.77 -5.22
CA PHE A 145 27.75 10.68 -6.22
C PHE A 145 28.09 10.04 -7.56
N GLU A 146 27.88 8.75 -7.74
CA GLU A 146 28.17 8.10 -9.03
C GLU A 146 26.90 7.93 -9.88
N ASN A 147 26.81 8.78 -10.92
CA ASN A 147 25.86 8.81 -12.05
C ASN A 147 24.57 9.66 -11.89
N PRO A 148 24.19 10.41 -12.95
CA PRO A 148 23.90 11.84 -12.84
C PRO A 148 22.66 12.10 -11.97
N PHE A 149 22.86 12.87 -10.91
CA PHE A 149 21.81 13.31 -10.02
C PHE A 149 20.92 14.32 -10.77
N ASP A 150 19.69 13.92 -11.10
CA ASP A 150 18.66 14.87 -11.52
C ASP A 150 18.05 15.54 -10.26
N THR A 151 18.38 16.82 -10.10
CA THR A 151 17.92 17.66 -8.99
C THR A 151 16.44 18.05 -9.11
N SER A 152 15.82 17.84 -10.27
CA SER A 152 14.37 18.05 -10.47
C SER A 152 13.52 16.90 -9.92
N ASP A 153 14.10 15.71 -9.72
CA ASP A 153 13.42 14.52 -9.20
C ASP A 153 13.36 14.51 -7.64
N VAL A 154 13.66 15.65 -6.98
CA VAL A 154 13.62 15.84 -5.51
C VAL A 154 12.19 16.08 -4.97
N ALA A 155 11.22 16.44 -5.81
CA ALA A 155 9.86 16.74 -5.36
C ALA A 155 9.02 15.47 -5.10
N CYS A 156 8.35 15.40 -3.93
CA CYS A 156 7.29 14.43 -3.66
C CYS A 156 6.06 14.75 -4.52
N ARG A 157 6.13 14.45 -5.82
CA ARG A 157 5.03 14.66 -6.75
C ARG A 157 4.06 13.48 -6.68
N TYR A 158 2.79 13.81 -6.52
CA TYR A 158 1.69 12.87 -6.68
C TYR A 158 1.47 12.65 -8.17
N TYR A 159 1.57 11.39 -8.61
CA TYR A 159 1.23 10.99 -9.96
C TYR A 159 -0.11 10.28 -9.89
N GLU A 160 -1.15 10.87 -10.47
CA GLU A 160 -2.44 10.19 -10.59
C GLU A 160 -2.24 8.90 -11.39
N LEU A 161 -2.80 7.80 -10.90
CA LEU A 161 -2.69 6.52 -11.58
C LEU A 161 -3.84 6.40 -12.57
N LEU A 162 -3.57 6.76 -13.83
CA LEU A 162 -4.52 6.60 -14.93
C LEU A 162 -4.39 5.22 -15.57
N LYS A 163 -5.51 4.68 -16.09
CA LYS A 163 -5.56 3.34 -16.70
C LYS A 163 -4.50 3.19 -17.78
N ASP A 164 -4.54 4.07 -18.78
CA ASP A 164 -3.67 3.99 -19.95
C ASP A 164 -2.19 4.12 -19.58
N GLU A 165 -1.86 4.96 -18.60
CA GLU A 165 -0.49 5.10 -18.12
C GLU A 165 0.02 3.83 -17.45
N LEU A 166 -0.79 3.19 -16.60
CA LEU A 166 -0.43 1.92 -15.95
C LEU A 166 -0.19 0.80 -16.97
N TYR A 167 -0.93 0.78 -18.08
CA TYR A 167 -0.79 -0.24 -19.13
C TYR A 167 0.36 0.05 -20.10
N ASN A 168 0.53 1.30 -20.50
CA ASN A 168 1.42 1.68 -21.60
C ASN A 168 2.81 2.14 -21.15
N ASN A 169 2.96 2.59 -19.90
CA ASN A 169 4.25 3.10 -19.41
C ASN A 169 4.99 2.04 -18.56
N LYS A 170 5.94 1.36 -19.20
CA LYS A 170 6.79 0.34 -18.55
C LYS A 170 7.75 0.93 -17.49
N ASP A 171 8.01 2.23 -17.51
CA ASP A 171 8.90 2.85 -16.53
C ASP A 171 8.18 3.03 -15.18
N LEU A 172 6.84 3.18 -15.18
CA LEU A 172 6.06 3.23 -13.95
C LEU A 172 6.13 1.93 -13.13
N GLU A 173 6.32 0.78 -13.81
CA GLU A 173 6.51 -0.53 -13.16
C GLU A 173 7.72 -0.56 -12.21
N LYS A 174 8.70 0.32 -12.43
CA LYS A 174 9.99 0.31 -11.72
C LYS A 174 10.17 1.47 -10.76
N MET A 175 9.32 2.49 -10.81
CA MET A 175 9.58 3.76 -10.13
C MET A 175 8.70 4.04 -8.91
N PHE A 176 7.45 3.56 -8.88
CA PHE A 176 6.58 3.79 -7.73
C PHE A 176 6.83 2.78 -6.62
N ASN A 177 6.94 3.28 -5.40
CA ASN A 177 7.11 2.48 -4.20
C ASN A 177 6.11 2.86 -3.09
N TYR A 178 5.37 3.94 -3.27
CA TYR A 178 4.36 4.39 -2.33
C TYR A 178 3.09 4.69 -3.10
N PHE A 179 2.02 3.95 -2.78
CA PHE A 179 0.74 4.04 -3.46
C PHE A 179 -0.28 4.65 -2.51
N ILE A 180 -1.01 5.67 -2.96
CA ILE A 180 -1.94 6.42 -2.14
C ILE A 180 -3.36 6.18 -2.63
N PHE A 181 -4.26 6.01 -1.68
CA PHE A 181 -5.69 5.87 -1.87
C PHE A 181 -6.39 7.00 -1.12
N LYS A 182 -7.18 7.79 -1.85
CA LYS A 182 -8.12 8.78 -1.29
C LYS A 182 -9.54 8.26 -1.52
N ASN A 183 -10.47 8.61 -0.62
CA ASN A 183 -11.87 8.31 -0.86
C ASN A 183 -12.33 9.07 -2.11
N LYS A 184 -12.98 8.38 -3.05
CA LYS A 184 -13.56 9.03 -4.23
C LYS A 184 -14.69 9.94 -3.76
N GLU A 185 -14.60 11.23 -4.05
CA GLU A 185 -15.68 12.17 -3.75
C GLU A 185 -16.92 11.73 -4.56
N LYS A 186 -18.01 11.43 -3.85
CA LYS A 186 -19.31 11.32 -4.51
C LYS A 186 -19.73 12.75 -4.80
N TYR A 187 -19.60 13.16 -6.06
CA TYR A 187 -20.38 14.29 -6.55
C TYR A 187 -21.82 13.78 -6.61
N ASP A 188 -22.63 14.17 -5.63
CA ASP A 188 -24.09 14.05 -5.69
C ASP A 188 -24.65 15.09 -6.69
#